data_AF-A0A4W5L2W6-F1
#
_entry.id   AF-A0A4W5L2W6-F1
#
_cell.length_a   1.000
_cell.length_b   1.000
_cell.length_c   1.000
_cell.angle_alpha   90.00
_cell.angle_beta   90.00
_cell.angle_gamma   90.00
#
_symmetry.space_group_name_H-M   'P 1'
#
loop_
_entity.id
_entity.type
_entity.pdbx_description
1 polymer ?
#
loop_
_entity_poly.entity_id
_entity_poly.type
_entity_poly.pdbx_seq_one_letter_code
_entity_poly.pdbx_strand_id
1 'polypeptide(L)'
;MLKFLKKVKTVNSSFAGPIVVHCSAGVGRTGTFIVIDGVIDMMHQEQKIDVFGFVSKIRDQRSQLVQTDIQYSFIYQALLEYYLYGDTELDVSSLEGHLHKLHNTHAAFDRVGLEEEFKKLTNMRIMKENMRMGNLPANMKKNRVLQIIPCKERRKSYNTQTE
;
A
#
# COMPACT_ATOMS: atom_id res chain seq x y z
N MET A 1 -4.16 -1.35 3.22
CA MET A 1 -4.20 -2.77 3.63
C MET A 1 -3.19 -3.05 4.74
N LEU A 2 -1.90 -2.69 4.57
CA LEU A 2 -0.83 -2.95 5.55
C LEU A 2 -1.15 -2.46 6.97
N LYS A 3 -1.72 -1.25 7.13
CA LYS A 3 -2.17 -0.73 8.43
C LYS A 3 -3.24 -1.60 9.10
N PHE A 4 -4.17 -2.13 8.31
CA PHE A 4 -5.21 -3.02 8.81
C PHE A 4 -4.60 -4.33 9.32
N LEU A 5 -3.67 -4.90 8.55
CA LEU A 5 -2.92 -6.09 8.94
C LEU A 5 -2.10 -5.87 10.21
N LYS A 6 -1.36 -4.76 10.30
CA LYS A 6 -0.65 -4.35 11.53
C LYS A 6 -1.60 -4.32 12.72
N LYS A 7 -2.75 -3.65 12.59
CA LYS A 7 -3.74 -3.56 13.67
C LYS A 7 -4.26 -4.95 14.10
N VAL A 8 -4.58 -5.83 13.15
CA VAL A 8 -5.01 -7.20 13.44
C VAL A 8 -3.93 -7.96 14.23
N LYS A 9 -2.67 -7.89 13.82
CA LYS A 9 -1.55 -8.53 14.55
C LYS A 9 -1.37 -7.96 15.94
N THR A 10 -1.48 -6.63 16.12
CA THR A 10 -1.32 -5.98 17.43
C THR A 10 -2.43 -6.35 18.42
N VAL A 11 -3.67 -6.54 17.96
CA VAL A 11 -4.80 -6.85 18.86
C VAL A 11 -4.99 -8.35 19.10
N ASN A 12 -4.37 -9.21 18.30
CA ASN A 12 -4.50 -10.66 18.46
C ASN A 12 -3.65 -11.14 19.65
N SER A 13 -4.31 -11.73 20.65
CA SER A 13 -3.62 -12.28 21.83
C SER A 13 -2.78 -13.51 21.47
N SER A 14 -1.64 -13.69 22.13
CA SER A 14 -0.78 -14.88 21.98
C SER A 14 -1.46 -16.19 22.41
N PHE A 15 -2.51 -16.10 23.24
CA PHE A 15 -3.29 -17.26 23.69
C PHE A 15 -4.55 -17.50 22.85
N ALA A 16 -4.78 -16.70 21.81
CA ALA A 16 -5.94 -16.86 20.94
C ALA A 16 -5.78 -18.09 20.04
N GLY A 17 -6.92 -18.68 19.64
CA GLY A 17 -6.95 -19.69 18.59
C GLY A 17 -6.69 -19.11 17.19
N PRO A 18 -6.87 -19.91 16.12
CA PRO A 18 -6.68 -19.46 14.75
C PRO A 18 -7.56 -18.24 14.41
N ILE A 19 -6.98 -17.24 13.73
CA ILE A 19 -7.72 -16.05 13.28
C ILE A 19 -8.68 -16.46 12.17
N VAL A 20 -9.97 -16.14 12.34
CA VAL A 20 -10.97 -16.34 11.29
C VAL A 20 -10.92 -15.17 10.30
N VAL A 21 -10.57 -15.48 9.04
CA VAL A 21 -10.58 -14.51 7.93
C VAL A 21 -11.65 -14.91 6.92
N HIS A 22 -12.60 -14.03 6.64
CA HIS A 22 -13.66 -14.29 5.66
C HIS A 22 -13.90 -13.10 4.73
N CYS A 23 -14.57 -13.38 3.61
CA CYS A 23 -15.15 -12.34 2.75
C CYS A 23 -16.58 -12.76 2.39
N SER A 24 -16.90 -12.90 1.10
CA SER A 24 -18.17 -13.52 0.67
C SER A 24 -17.98 -15.04 0.51
N ALA A 25 -17.30 -15.49 -0.54
CA ALA A 25 -16.98 -16.90 -0.74
C ALA A 25 -15.76 -17.41 0.08
N GLY A 26 -15.04 -16.50 0.76
CA GLY A 26 -13.89 -16.85 1.59
C GLY A 26 -12.66 -17.33 0.82
N VAL A 27 -12.46 -16.87 -0.42
CA VAL A 27 -11.36 -17.34 -1.29
C VAL A 27 -10.55 -16.21 -1.93
N GLY A 28 -11.19 -15.17 -2.48
CA GLY A 28 -10.48 -14.05 -3.13
C GLY A 28 -9.74 -13.14 -2.14
N ARG A 29 -10.46 -12.13 -1.60
CA ARG A 29 -9.90 -11.17 -0.62
C ARG A 29 -9.34 -11.85 0.65
N THR A 30 -9.95 -12.96 1.05
CA THR A 30 -9.46 -13.80 2.16
C THR A 30 -8.06 -14.34 1.86
N GLY A 31 -7.86 -14.95 0.69
CA GLY A 31 -6.55 -15.43 0.27
C GLY A 31 -5.53 -14.29 0.16
N THR A 32 -5.91 -13.16 -0.42
CA THR A 32 -5.03 -11.98 -0.52
C THR A 32 -4.53 -11.53 0.85
N PHE A 33 -5.42 -11.46 1.85
CA PHE A 33 -5.02 -11.07 3.21
C PHE A 33 -4.05 -12.08 3.83
N ILE A 34 -4.37 -13.38 3.76
CA ILE A 34 -3.55 -14.46 4.33
C ILE A 34 -2.15 -14.49 3.69
N VAL A 35 -2.07 -14.34 2.36
CA VAL A 35 -0.80 -14.37 1.64
C VAL A 35 0.08 -13.17 2.02
N ILE A 36 -0.49 -11.96 2.11
CA ILE A 36 0.29 -10.78 2.49
C ILE A 36 0.85 -10.97 3.91
N ASP A 37 0.05 -11.46 4.86
CA ASP A 37 0.50 -11.69 6.24
C ASP A 37 1.63 -12.73 6.32
N GLY A 38 1.43 -13.89 5.70
CA GLY A 38 2.43 -14.96 5.75
C GLY A 38 3.71 -14.62 5.00
N VAL A 39 3.63 -13.91 3.87
CA VAL A 39 4.82 -13.53 3.08
C VAL A 39 5.59 -12.39 3.74
N ILE A 40 4.93 -11.48 4.46
CA ILE A 40 5.64 -10.49 5.30
C ILE A 40 6.43 -11.20 6.40
N ASP A 41 5.85 -12.20 7.06
CA ASP A 41 6.56 -12.98 8.09
C ASP A 41 7.75 -13.75 7.49
N MET A 42 7.59 -14.33 6.29
CA MET A 42 8.68 -14.95 5.53
C MET A 42 9.79 -13.94 5.18
N MET A 43 9.42 -12.72 4.76
CA MET A 43 10.36 -11.66 4.44
C MET A 43 11.22 -11.31 5.66
N HIS A 44 10.64 -11.25 6.86
CA HIS A 44 11.38 -10.98 8.09
C HIS A 44 12.29 -12.15 8.50
N GLN A 45 11.77 -13.38 8.48
CA GLN A 45 12.47 -14.56 9.01
C GLN A 45 13.55 -15.07 8.07
N GLU A 46 13.30 -15.06 6.76
CA GLU A 46 14.13 -15.73 5.76
C GLU A 46 14.82 -14.77 4.79
N GLN A 47 14.49 -13.47 4.83
CA GLN A 47 14.96 -12.45 3.87
C GLN A 47 14.67 -12.85 2.41
N LYS A 48 13.57 -13.58 2.20
CA LYS A 48 13.12 -14.08 0.90
C LYS A 48 11.62 -13.90 0.75
N ILE A 49 11.16 -13.90 -0.50
CA ILE A 49 9.74 -13.90 -0.84
C ILE A 49 9.46 -15.00 -1.87
N ASP A 50 8.44 -15.81 -1.61
CA ASP A 50 7.90 -16.76 -2.58
C ASP A 50 6.38 -16.74 -2.55
N VAL A 51 5.80 -15.76 -3.26
CA VAL A 51 4.34 -15.59 -3.34
C VAL A 51 3.71 -16.78 -4.09
N PHE A 52 4.37 -17.28 -5.14
CA PHE A 52 3.82 -18.37 -5.95
C PHE A 52 3.75 -19.67 -5.15
N GLY A 53 4.85 -20.07 -4.51
CA GLY A 53 4.89 -21.26 -3.67
C GLY A 53 3.96 -21.14 -2.47
N PHE A 54 3.88 -19.96 -1.84
CA PHE A 54 2.95 -19.72 -0.75
C PHE A 54 1.49 -19.89 -1.19
N VAL A 55 1.09 -19.26 -2.30
CA VAL A 55 -0.27 -19.39 -2.86
C VAL A 55 -0.58 -20.82 -3.27
N SER A 56 0.37 -21.52 -3.89
CA SER A 56 0.20 -22.92 -4.27
C SER A 56 -0.05 -23.80 -3.04
N LYS A 57 0.76 -23.63 -1.98
CA LYS A 57 0.66 -24.40 -0.74
C LYS A 57 -0.68 -24.20 -0.02
N ILE A 58 -1.16 -22.95 0.09
CA ILE A 58 -2.44 -22.70 0.78
C ILE A 58 -3.64 -23.16 -0.06
N ARG A 59 -3.51 -23.25 -1.39
CA ARG A 59 -4.56 -23.77 -2.27
C ARG A 59 -4.83 -25.26 -2.06
N ASP A 60 -3.86 -26.01 -1.56
CA ASP A 60 -4.06 -27.41 -1.15
C ASP A 60 -5.00 -27.52 0.06
N GLN A 61 -5.04 -26.50 0.92
CA GLN A 61 -5.94 -26.44 2.08
C GLN A 61 -7.32 -25.88 1.72
N ARG A 62 -7.39 -24.92 0.80
CA ARG A 62 -8.63 -24.35 0.28
C ARG A 62 -8.47 -23.91 -1.16
N SER A 63 -9.20 -24.56 -2.06
CA SER A 63 -9.12 -24.29 -3.49
C SER A 63 -9.52 -22.84 -3.83
N GLN A 64 -8.96 -22.34 -4.94
CA GLN A 64 -9.23 -21.01 -5.49
C GLN A 64 -8.88 -19.81 -4.61
N LEU A 65 -8.03 -19.97 -3.58
CA LEU A 65 -7.49 -18.82 -2.86
C LEU A 65 -6.75 -17.87 -3.83
N VAL A 66 -7.02 -16.56 -3.71
CA VAL A 66 -6.59 -15.51 -4.66
C VAL A 66 -7.16 -15.79 -6.06
N GLN A 67 -8.37 -15.28 -6.33
CA GLN A 67 -9.15 -15.67 -7.51
C GLN A 67 -8.81 -14.88 -8.78
N THR A 68 -8.36 -13.64 -8.65
CA THR A 68 -8.14 -12.76 -9.81
C THR A 68 -6.67 -12.35 -9.93
N ASP A 69 -6.27 -12.06 -11.16
CA ASP A 69 -4.99 -11.44 -11.50
C ASP A 69 -4.78 -10.11 -10.77
N ILE A 70 -5.83 -9.28 -10.63
CA ILE A 70 -5.78 -8.02 -9.88
C ILE A 70 -5.45 -8.28 -8.40
N GLN A 71 -6.04 -9.32 -7.79
CA GLN A 71 -5.72 -9.69 -6.40
C GLN A 71 -4.27 -10.18 -6.28
N TYR A 72 -3.80 -10.97 -7.23
CA TYR A 72 -2.43 -11.46 -7.25
C TYR A 72 -1.42 -10.31 -7.43
N SER A 73 -1.68 -9.39 -8.37
CA SER A 73 -0.88 -8.17 -8.56
C SER A 73 -0.88 -7.28 -7.32
N PHE A 74 -2.02 -7.17 -6.63
CA PHE A 74 -2.12 -6.38 -5.41
C PHE A 74 -1.26 -6.93 -4.26
N ILE A 75 -1.07 -8.25 -4.16
CA ILE A 75 -0.17 -8.86 -3.18
C ILE A 75 1.25 -8.31 -3.38
N TYR A 76 1.77 -8.34 -4.60
CA TYR A 76 3.09 -7.79 -4.90
C TYR A 76 3.18 -6.29 -4.64
N GLN A 77 2.14 -5.53 -4.96
CA GLN A 77 2.10 -4.09 -4.67
C GLN A 77 2.18 -3.82 -3.16
N ALA A 78 1.43 -4.57 -2.35
CA ALA A 78 1.45 -4.43 -0.90
C ALA A 78 2.81 -4.84 -0.30
N LEU A 79 3.41 -5.93 -0.79
CA LEU A 79 4.74 -6.37 -0.35
C LEU A 79 5.84 -5.35 -0.74
N LEU A 80 5.74 -4.78 -1.94
CA LEU A 80 6.68 -3.76 -2.39
C LEU A 80 6.54 -2.47 -1.58
N GLU A 81 5.31 -2.03 -1.29
CA GLU A 81 5.04 -0.88 -0.42
C GLU A 81 5.63 -1.12 0.97
N TYR A 82 5.44 -2.32 1.53
CA TYR A 82 6.01 -2.71 2.81
C TYR A 82 7.55 -2.68 2.80
N TYR A 83 8.17 -3.23 1.76
CA TYR A 83 9.63 -3.27 1.63
C TYR A 83 10.26 -1.88 1.43
N LEU A 84 9.65 -1.01 0.63
CA LEU A 84 10.21 0.31 0.31
C LEU A 84 10.08 1.33 1.44
N TYR A 85 8.96 1.30 2.15
CA TYR A 85 8.61 2.34 3.13
C TYR A 85 8.62 1.84 4.57
N GLY A 86 8.35 0.55 4.79
CA GLY A 86 8.26 -0.02 6.14
C GLY A 86 7.14 0.59 6.97
N ASP A 87 7.30 0.51 8.29
CA ASP A 87 6.39 1.13 9.26
C ASP A 87 6.90 2.54 9.63
N THR A 88 6.21 3.55 9.11
CA THR A 88 6.51 4.96 9.39
C THR A 88 5.58 5.57 10.44
N GLU A 89 4.82 4.75 11.18
CA GLU A 89 4.01 5.25 12.30
C GLU A 89 4.89 5.51 13.52
N LEU A 90 4.65 6.62 14.20
CA LEU A 90 5.41 7.06 15.37
C LEU A 90 4.45 7.29 16.54
N ASP A 91 4.88 6.84 17.73
CA ASP A 91 4.29 7.24 18.98
C ASP A 91 4.69 8.68 19.32
N VAL A 92 3.80 9.41 20.00
CA VAL A 92 4.06 10.82 20.37
C VAL A 92 5.31 10.94 21.25
N SER A 93 5.59 9.93 22.07
CA SER A 93 6.79 9.87 22.93
C SER A 93 8.10 9.76 22.14
N SER A 94 8.09 9.20 20.94
CA SER A 94 9.28 9.04 20.10
C SER A 94 9.45 10.14 19.05
N LEU A 95 8.47 11.05 18.93
CA LEU A 95 8.44 12.12 17.94
C LEU A 95 9.65 13.04 18.04
N GLU A 96 10.02 13.47 19.24
CA GLU A 96 11.15 14.39 19.45
C GLU A 96 12.47 13.78 18.98
N GLY A 97 12.74 12.52 19.36
CA GLY A 97 13.94 11.80 18.91
C GLY A 97 13.95 11.58 17.39
N HIS A 98 12.79 11.30 16.80
CA HIS A 98 12.67 11.18 15.35
C HIS A 98 12.92 12.50 14.63
N LEU A 99 12.37 13.63 15.10
CA LEU A 99 12.66 14.96 14.55
C LEU A 99 14.14 15.31 14.65
N HIS A 100 14.79 14.95 15.76
CA HIS A 100 16.22 15.16 15.90
C HIS A 100 17.02 14.34 14.87
N LYS A 101 16.62 13.10 14.61
CA LYS A 101 17.20 12.25 13.55
C LYS A 101 16.97 12.83 12.15
N LEU A 102 15.79 13.39 11.89
CA LEU A 102 15.50 14.02 10.60
C LEU A 102 16.37 15.26 10.34
N HIS A 103 16.72 15.99 11.39
CA HIS A 103 17.54 17.21 11.31
C HIS A 103 19.05 16.97 11.41
N ASN A 104 19.51 15.89 12.05
CA ASN A 104 20.93 15.64 12.27
C ASN A 104 21.62 14.97 11.07
N THR A 105 22.60 15.66 10.51
CA THR A 105 23.63 15.16 9.60
C THR A 105 24.70 14.41 10.38
N HIS A 106 24.87 13.10 10.17
CA HIS A 106 26.00 12.36 10.75
C HIS A 106 27.17 12.14 9.77
N ALA A 107 27.01 12.51 8.49
CA ALA A 107 28.10 12.50 7.52
C ALA A 107 28.07 13.74 6.62
N ALA A 108 29.25 14.24 6.23
CA ALA A 108 29.43 15.42 5.37
C ALA A 108 28.81 15.31 3.95
N PHE A 109 28.25 14.14 3.60
CA PHE A 109 27.55 13.87 2.34
C PHE A 109 26.11 13.34 2.56
N ASP A 110 25.62 13.26 3.80
CA ASP A 110 24.26 12.82 4.08
C ASP A 110 23.27 13.94 3.80
N ARG A 111 22.31 13.64 2.92
CA ARG A 111 21.12 14.46 2.76
C ARG A 111 20.36 14.45 4.09
N VAL A 112 19.71 15.57 4.41
CA VAL A 112 18.84 15.71 5.58
C VAL A 112 17.85 14.53 5.58
N GLY A 113 17.65 13.82 6.69
CA GLY A 113 16.74 12.66 6.73
C GLY A 113 15.33 12.98 6.22
N LEU A 114 14.90 14.23 6.43
CA LEU A 114 13.68 14.79 5.84
C LEU A 114 13.70 14.81 4.29
N GLU A 115 14.82 15.16 3.66
CA GLU A 115 14.97 15.14 2.20
C GLU A 115 14.88 13.71 1.67
N GLU A 116 15.45 12.73 2.37
CA GLU A 116 15.34 11.33 1.97
C GLU A 116 13.90 10.82 1.99
N GLU A 117 13.17 11.11 3.08
CA GLU A 117 11.75 10.78 3.18
C GLU A 117 10.91 11.51 2.14
N PHE A 118 11.18 12.79 1.90
CA PHE A 118 10.50 13.58 0.87
C PHE A 118 10.81 13.08 -0.54
N LYS A 119 12.04 12.63 -0.80
CA LYS A 119 12.45 12.05 -2.08
C LYS A 119 11.70 10.75 -2.38
N LYS A 120 11.44 9.93 -1.36
CA LYS A 120 10.58 8.74 -1.49
C LYS A 120 9.17 9.13 -1.96
N LEU A 121 8.60 10.21 -1.42
CA LEU A 121 7.28 10.69 -1.83
C LEU A 121 7.24 11.22 -3.26
N THR A 122 8.27 11.97 -3.68
CA THR A 122 8.35 12.56 -5.02
C THR A 122 8.68 11.55 -6.11
N ASN A 123 9.32 10.43 -5.76
CA ASN A 123 9.57 9.32 -6.68
C ASN A 123 8.32 8.46 -6.95
N MET A 124 7.21 8.68 -6.24
CA MET A 124 5.96 7.98 -6.53
C MET A 124 5.44 8.34 -7.91
N ARG A 125 5.20 7.32 -8.74
CA ARG A 125 4.74 7.51 -10.11
C ARG A 125 3.31 8.06 -10.13
N ILE A 126 3.14 9.21 -10.79
CA ILE A 126 1.81 9.75 -11.09
C ILE A 126 1.14 8.87 -12.16
N MET A 127 0.00 8.27 -11.82
CA MET A 127 -0.80 7.43 -12.72
C MET A 127 -1.57 8.29 -13.73
N LYS A 128 -0.87 8.73 -14.78
CA LYS A 128 -1.43 9.63 -15.82
C LYS A 128 -2.67 9.04 -16.52
N GLU A 129 -2.80 7.70 -16.61
CA GLU A 129 -4.02 7.09 -17.16
C GLU A 129 -5.29 7.47 -16.40
N ASN A 130 -5.18 7.74 -15.10
CA ASN A 130 -6.33 8.09 -14.28
C ASN A 130 -6.71 9.56 -14.39
N MET A 131 -5.92 10.38 -15.10
CA MET A 131 -6.10 11.82 -15.24
C MET A 131 -6.73 12.22 -16.60
N ARG A 132 -7.14 11.25 -17.42
CA ARG A 132 -7.65 11.46 -18.79
C ARG A 132 -8.77 12.49 -18.91
N MET A 133 -9.72 12.52 -17.97
CA MET A 133 -10.89 13.43 -18.03
C MET A 133 -10.52 14.91 -18.00
N GLY A 134 -9.51 15.27 -17.19
CA GLY A 134 -9.00 16.66 -17.13
C GLY A 134 -8.25 17.06 -18.41
N ASN A 135 -7.63 16.08 -19.09
CA ASN A 135 -6.86 16.28 -20.32
C ASN A 135 -7.69 16.27 -21.60
N LEU A 136 -9.03 16.09 -21.53
CA LEU A 136 -9.89 16.24 -22.69
C LEU A 136 -9.82 17.68 -23.22
N PRO A 137 -9.78 17.93 -24.54
CA PRO A 137 -9.68 19.27 -25.10
C PRO A 137 -10.72 20.25 -24.55
N ALA A 138 -11.95 19.79 -24.34
CA ALA A 138 -13.05 20.58 -23.77
C ALA A 138 -12.83 21.01 -22.30
N ASN A 139 -11.95 20.31 -21.57
CA ASN A 139 -11.66 20.55 -20.15
C ASN A 139 -10.28 21.17 -19.91
N MET A 140 -9.36 21.14 -20.88
CA MET A 140 -8.00 21.69 -20.71
C MET A 140 -8.01 23.16 -20.25
N LYS A 141 -8.87 23.99 -20.86
CA LYS A 141 -9.03 25.41 -20.49
C LYS A 141 -9.61 25.64 -19.09
N LYS A 142 -10.17 24.60 -18.46
CA LYS A 142 -10.73 24.65 -17.09
C LYS A 142 -9.68 24.31 -16.02
N ASN A 143 -8.47 23.89 -16.43
CA ASN A 143 -7.38 23.55 -15.53
C ASN A 143 -6.40 24.70 -15.43
N ARG A 144 -6.15 25.21 -14.22
CA ARG A 144 -5.13 26.24 -13.99
C ARG A 144 -3.70 25.72 -14.23
N VAL A 145 -3.44 24.46 -13.85
CA VAL A 145 -2.13 23.80 -13.99
C VAL A 145 -2.33 22.41 -14.57
N LEU A 146 -1.74 22.12 -15.73
CA LEU A 146 -1.96 20.86 -16.45
C LEU A 146 -1.40 19.63 -15.73
N GLN A 147 -0.38 19.82 -14.88
CA GLN A 147 0.19 18.75 -14.07
C GLN A 147 -0.63 18.44 -12.81
N ILE A 148 -1.56 19.32 -12.42
CA ILE A 148 -2.36 19.20 -11.19
C ILE A 148 -3.83 19.12 -11.59
N ILE A 149 -4.27 17.91 -11.95
CA ILE A 149 -5.67 17.63 -12.30
C ILE A 149 -6.20 16.41 -11.52
N PRO A 150 -7.51 16.38 -11.19
CA PRO A 150 -8.07 15.30 -10.39
C PRO A 150 -7.98 13.92 -11.08
N CYS A 151 -7.64 12.90 -10.30
CA CYS A 151 -7.75 11.49 -10.69
C CYS A 151 -9.23 11.08 -10.83
N LYS A 152 -9.53 10.20 -11.80
CA LYS A 152 -10.88 9.71 -12.14
C LYS A 152 -11.66 9.23 -10.93
N GLU A 153 -11.02 8.45 -10.05
CA GLU A 153 -11.68 7.80 -8.91
C GLU A 153 -12.14 8.78 -7.83
N ARG A 154 -11.51 9.95 -7.73
CA ARG A 154 -11.80 10.97 -6.70
C ARG A 154 -12.27 12.30 -7.28
N ARG A 155 -12.53 12.36 -8.59
CA ARG A 155 -13.05 13.55 -9.25
C ARG A 155 -14.51 13.78 -8.86
N LYS A 156 -14.87 15.02 -8.51
CA LYS A 156 -16.28 15.43 -8.40
C LYS A 156 -16.95 15.41 -9.77
N SER A 157 -18.01 14.62 -9.89
CA SER A 157 -18.88 14.61 -11.07
C SER A 157 -20.00 15.60 -10.86
N TYR A 158 -20.23 16.43 -11.87
CA TYR A 158 -21.36 17.34 -11.93
C TYR A 158 -22.28 16.87 -13.05
N ASN A 159 -23.55 16.67 -12.74
CA ASN A 159 -24.56 16.47 -13.77
C ASN A 159 -24.96 17.85 -14.29
N THR A 160 -24.64 18.13 -15.55
CA THR A 160 -25.32 19.20 -16.27
C THR A 160 -26.67 18.64 -16.67
N GLN A 161 -27.73 19.03 -15.97
CA GLN A 161 -29.07 18.96 -16.55
C GLN A 161 -29.04 19.89 -17.76
N THR A 162 -28.96 19.30 -18.94
CA THR A 162 -29.28 20.01 -20.19
C THR A 162 -30.79 20.16 -20.20
N GLU A 163 -31.26 21.39 -20.02
CA GLU A 163 -32.61 21.82 -20.42
C GLU A 163 -32.81 21.65 -21.94
#